data_AF-A0A6C0HTV9-F1
#
_entry.id   AF-A0A6C0HTV9-F1
#
_cell.length_a   1.000
_cell.length_b   1.000
_cell.length_c   1.000
_cell.angle_alpha   90.00
_cell.angle_beta   90.00
_cell.angle_gamma   90.00
#
_symmetry.space_group_name_H-M   'P 1'
#
loop_
_entity.id
_entity.type
_entity.pdbx_description
1 polymer ?
#
loop_
_entity_poly.entity_id
_entity_poly.type
_entity_poly.pdbx_seq_one_letter_code
_entity_poly.pdbx_strand_id
1 'polypeptide(L)'
;MFLSILDFLGFNGPIILVAMNVIALWGRWYYILFFFLGAFLDDALNHLLKQIFQEPRPEKCKPTEFDPCTGSKPDYGMPSGHAESAVFCWTFLWCMFPKLSWFTAVGALLVVCTEIHRYVYRRHTLEQLLVGSLIGFFMAQLTLWSAEIFIRNYT
;
A
#
# COMPACT_ATOMS: atom_id res chain seq x y z
N MET A 1 21.78 9.64 8.96
CA MET A 1 20.70 9.98 9.92
C MET A 1 19.44 10.53 9.23
N PHE A 2 19.50 11.58 8.41
CA PHE A 2 18.30 12.05 7.69
C PHE A 2 17.85 11.08 6.58
N LEU A 3 18.80 10.60 5.77
CA LEU A 3 18.52 9.58 4.74
C LEU A 3 17.96 8.29 5.34
N SER A 4 18.49 7.83 6.48
CA SER A 4 18.02 6.61 7.14
C SER A 4 16.59 6.70 7.68
N ILE A 5 16.12 7.90 8.08
CA ILE A 5 14.71 8.08 8.49
C ILE A 5 13.78 7.99 7.27
N LEU A 6 14.13 8.63 6.16
CA LEU A 6 13.35 8.54 4.93
C LEU A 6 13.34 7.12 4.38
N ASP A 7 14.45 6.39 4.47
CA ASP A 7 14.53 4.99 4.08
C ASP A 7 13.65 4.11 4.96
N PHE A 8 13.69 4.33 6.29
CA PHE A 8 12.82 3.63 7.22
C PHE A 8 11.33 3.89 6.93
N LEU A 9 10.94 5.16 6.75
CA LEU A 9 9.55 5.54 6.49
C LEU A 9 9.06 5.06 5.13
N GLY A 10 9.89 5.19 4.09
CA GLY A 10 9.54 4.75 2.73
C GLY A 10 9.53 3.23 2.59
N PHE A 11 10.35 2.51 3.36
CA PHE A 11 10.29 1.06 3.39
C PHE A 11 9.07 0.55 4.17
N ASN A 12 8.86 1.07 5.38
CA ASN A 12 7.81 0.58 6.30
C ASN A 12 6.46 1.29 6.15
N GLY A 13 6.32 2.21 5.20
CA GLY A 13 5.10 3.01 4.97
C GLY A 13 3.81 2.19 4.98
N PRO A 14 3.70 1.08 4.23
CA PRO A 14 2.52 0.21 4.27
C PRO A 14 2.18 -0.32 5.67
N ILE A 15 3.17 -0.80 6.41
CA ILE A 15 2.97 -1.36 7.77
C ILE A 15 2.52 -0.27 8.73
N ILE A 16 3.12 0.92 8.65
CA ILE A 16 2.71 2.07 9.46
C ILE A 16 1.26 2.46 9.13
N LEU A 17 0.88 2.46 7.85
CA LEU A 17 -0.49 2.75 7.41
C LEU A 17 -1.51 1.69 7.85
N VAL A 18 -1.12 0.41 7.91
CA VAL A 18 -1.94 -0.65 8.52
C VAL A 18 -2.18 -0.35 10.00
N ALA A 19 -1.13 -0.02 10.76
CA ALA A 19 -1.27 0.34 12.17
C ALA A 19 -2.17 1.58 12.37
N MET A 20 -2.03 2.59 11.50
CA MET A 20 -2.89 3.77 11.52
C MET A 20 -4.37 3.43 11.30
N ASN A 21 -4.68 2.52 10.36
CA ASN A 21 -6.06 2.06 10.15
C ASN A 21 -6.60 1.31 11.36
N VAL A 22 -5.83 0.39 11.95
CA VAL A 22 -6.25 -0.36 13.15
C VAL A 22 -6.56 0.59 14.32
N ILE A 23 -5.72 1.60 14.54
CA ILE A 23 -5.93 2.61 15.58
C ILE A 23 -7.19 3.45 15.28
N ALA A 24 -7.34 3.92 14.05
CA ALA A 24 -8.47 4.78 13.67
C ALA A 24 -9.82 4.03 13.72
N LEU A 25 -9.81 2.75 13.37
CA LEU A 25 -10.99 1.89 13.35
C LEU A 25 -11.31 1.26 14.72
N TRP A 26 -10.63 1.68 15.79
CA TRP A 26 -10.89 1.15 17.13
C TRP A 26 -12.39 1.22 17.49
N GLY A 27 -12.94 0.09 17.95
CA GLY A 27 -14.37 -0.05 18.26
C GLY A 27 -15.29 -0.29 17.04
N ARG A 28 -14.77 -0.26 15.81
CA ARG A 28 -15.51 -0.53 14.56
C ARG A 28 -15.12 -1.89 13.97
N TRP A 29 -15.40 -2.96 14.72
CA TRP A 29 -14.83 -4.29 14.45
C TRP A 29 -15.16 -4.86 13.06
N TYR A 30 -16.37 -4.62 12.53
CA TYR A 30 -16.72 -5.05 11.18
C TYR A 30 -15.82 -4.39 10.12
N TYR A 31 -15.56 -3.08 10.24
CA TYR A 31 -14.64 -2.39 9.34
C TYR A 31 -13.21 -2.88 9.46
N ILE A 32 -12.75 -3.27 10.65
CA ILE A 32 -11.43 -3.91 10.83
C ILE A 32 -11.38 -5.25 10.09
N LEU A 33 -12.43 -6.07 10.21
CA LEU A 33 -12.50 -7.37 9.53
C LEU A 33 -12.48 -7.20 8.01
N PHE A 34 -13.29 -6.29 7.48
CA PHE A 34 -13.30 -5.99 6.04
C PHE A 34 -11.98 -5.36 5.57
N PHE A 35 -11.35 -4.50 6.37
CA PHE A 35 -10.05 -3.92 6.06
C PHE A 35 -8.98 -5.00 5.86
N PHE A 36 -8.86 -5.96 6.78
CA PHE A 36 -7.89 -7.05 6.65
C PHE A 36 -8.24 -8.01 5.52
N LEU A 37 -9.53 -8.31 5.31
CA LEU A 37 -9.97 -9.13 4.18
C LEU A 37 -9.65 -8.46 2.85
N GLY A 38 -9.93 -7.16 2.73
CA GLY A 38 -9.62 -6.36 1.55
C GLY A 38 -8.13 -6.28 1.29
N ALA A 39 -7.31 -6.02 2.32
CA ALA A 39 -5.86 -5.97 2.20
C ALA A 39 -5.27 -7.33 1.77
N PHE A 40 -5.83 -8.44 2.25
CA PHE A 40 -5.43 -9.79 1.81
C PHE A 40 -5.78 -10.02 0.33
N LEU A 41 -6.97 -9.62 -0.11
CA LEU A 41 -7.39 -9.74 -1.50
C LEU A 41 -6.61 -8.82 -2.45
N ASP A 42 -6.26 -7.62 -1.99
CA ASP A 42 -5.39 -6.66 -2.68
C ASP A 42 -4.00 -7.28 -2.93
N ASP A 43 -3.35 -7.80 -1.89
CA ASP A 43 -2.06 -8.49 -2.02
C ASP A 43 -2.13 -9.72 -2.94
N ALA A 44 -3.18 -10.54 -2.83
CA ALA A 44 -3.41 -11.67 -3.71
C ALA A 44 -3.57 -11.24 -5.18
N LEU A 45 -4.27 -10.13 -5.42
CA LEU A 45 -4.41 -9.54 -6.75
C LEU A 45 -3.07 -9.03 -7.29
N ASN A 46 -2.26 -8.34 -6.47
CA ASN A 46 -0.91 -7.92 -6.85
C ASN A 46 -0.07 -9.12 -7.32
N HIS A 47 -0.05 -10.19 -6.53
CA HIS A 47 0.68 -11.41 -6.84
C HIS A 47 0.21 -12.05 -8.16
N LEU A 48 -1.10 -12.12 -8.39
CA LEU A 48 -1.67 -12.63 -9.63
C LEU A 48 -1.26 -11.76 -10.83
N LEU A 49 -1.42 -10.44 -10.73
CA LEU A 49 -1.09 -9.50 -11.80
C LEU A 49 0.40 -9.50 -12.14
N LYS A 50 1.28 -9.69 -11.15
CA LYS A 50 2.71 -9.89 -11.38
C LYS A 50 3.01 -11.08 -12.28
N GLN A 51 2.30 -12.19 -12.07
CA GLN A 51 2.47 -13.38 -12.91
C GLN A 51 1.90 -13.21 -14.32
N ILE A 52 0.93 -12.30 -14.50
CA ILE A 52 0.33 -11.98 -15.80
C ILE A 52 1.22 -11.02 -16.59
N PHE A 53 1.64 -9.91 -15.99
CA PHE A 53 2.42 -8.89 -16.68
C PHE A 53 3.88 -9.29 -16.88
N GLN A 54 4.47 -9.96 -15.89
CA GLN A 54 5.87 -10.42 -15.91
C GLN A 54 6.89 -9.33 -16.26
N GLU A 55 6.55 -8.06 -16.01
CA GLU A 55 7.40 -6.94 -16.39
C GLU A 55 8.68 -6.93 -15.53
N PRO A 56 9.87 -6.73 -16.11
CA PRO A 56 11.10 -6.68 -15.33
C PRO A 56 11.17 -5.43 -14.43
N ARG A 57 11.84 -5.55 -13.29
CA ARG A 57 12.22 -4.39 -12.48
C ARG A 57 13.33 -3.57 -13.17
N PRO A 58 13.51 -2.29 -12.80
CA PRO A 58 14.63 -1.50 -13.29
C PRO A 58 15.99 -2.16 -13.02
N GLU A 59 16.92 -2.03 -13.96
CA GLU A 59 18.28 -2.54 -13.77
C GLU A 59 19.04 -1.76 -12.68
N LYS A 60 20.06 -2.41 -12.11
CA LYS A 60 20.99 -1.80 -11.13
C LYS A 60 20.26 -1.29 -9.88
N CYS A 61 19.53 -2.20 -9.23
CA CYS A 61 18.96 -2.00 -7.90
C CYS A 61 20.00 -1.39 -6.93
N LYS A 62 19.57 -0.46 -6.09
CA LYS A 62 20.40 0.15 -5.04
C LYS A 62 19.96 -0.39 -3.68
N PRO A 63 20.81 -1.15 -2.97
CA PRO A 63 20.42 -1.75 -1.70
C PRO A 63 20.34 -0.67 -0.61
N THR A 64 19.45 -0.90 0.36
CA THR A 64 19.42 -0.15 1.63
C THR A 64 19.58 -1.11 2.79
N GLU A 65 19.74 -0.57 4.01
CA GLU A 65 19.79 -1.35 5.24
C GLU A 65 18.52 -2.20 5.43
N PHE A 66 17.36 -1.67 5.04
CA PHE A 66 16.06 -2.31 5.21
C PHE A 66 15.60 -3.11 3.99
N ASP A 67 16.19 -2.87 2.82
CA ASP A 67 15.81 -3.48 1.55
C ASP A 67 17.06 -3.91 0.77
N PRO A 68 17.65 -5.07 1.12
CA PRO A 68 18.79 -5.59 0.37
C PRO A 68 18.35 -6.01 -1.04
N CYS A 69 19.20 -5.81 -2.05
CA CYS A 69 18.91 -6.22 -3.43
C CYS A 69 19.07 -7.75 -3.60
N THR A 70 18.40 -8.54 -2.77
CA THR A 70 18.42 -10.01 -2.81
C THR A 70 17.43 -10.50 -3.87
N GLY A 71 17.83 -10.40 -5.14
CA GLY A 71 17.03 -10.89 -6.26
C GLY A 71 17.05 -12.41 -6.36
N SER A 72 16.15 -13.10 -5.67
CA SER A 72 15.76 -14.47 -6.01
C SER A 72 14.78 -14.39 -7.19
N LYS A 73 15.12 -14.98 -8.35
CA LYS A 73 14.27 -14.92 -9.55
C LYS A 73 13.02 -15.81 -9.44
N PRO A 74 11.94 -15.48 -10.20
CA PRO A 74 11.71 -14.22 -10.91
C PRO A 74 10.96 -13.20 -10.03
N ASP A 75 11.53 -12.01 -9.88
CA ASP A 75 10.94 -10.89 -9.11
C ASP A 75 10.35 -9.84 -10.08
N TYR A 76 9.08 -9.99 -10.44
CA TYR A 76 8.38 -9.12 -11.38
C TYR A 76 8.08 -7.72 -10.77
N GLY A 77 8.17 -6.70 -11.61
CA GLY A 77 8.09 -5.29 -11.26
C GLY A 77 6.68 -4.69 -11.32
N MET A 78 5.82 -5.10 -12.27
CA MET A 78 4.46 -4.56 -12.36
C MET A 78 3.43 -5.52 -11.74
N PRO A 79 2.49 -5.05 -10.90
CA PRO A 79 2.46 -3.74 -10.25
C PRO A 79 3.33 -3.68 -8.98
N SER A 80 3.63 -2.47 -8.49
CA SER A 80 4.36 -2.31 -7.22
C SER A 80 3.47 -2.58 -6.01
N GLY A 81 3.69 -3.70 -5.32
CA GLY A 81 2.92 -4.07 -4.13
C GLY A 81 3.08 -3.11 -2.94
N HIS A 82 4.23 -2.44 -2.79
CA HIS A 82 4.39 -1.41 -1.74
C HIS A 82 3.53 -0.17 -2.03
N ALA A 83 3.48 0.27 -3.29
CA ALA A 83 2.64 1.41 -3.68
C ALA A 83 1.16 1.04 -3.58
N GLU A 84 0.79 -0.14 -4.09
CA GLU A 84 -0.57 -0.69 -4.01
C GLU A 84 -1.08 -0.76 -2.57
N SER A 85 -0.35 -1.45 -1.69
CA SER A 85 -0.75 -1.60 -0.28
C SER A 85 -0.77 -0.25 0.47
N ALA A 86 0.19 0.64 0.24
CA ALA A 86 0.20 1.96 0.86
C ALA A 86 -1.01 2.79 0.43
N VAL A 87 -1.32 2.82 -0.87
CA VAL A 87 -2.46 3.58 -1.39
C VAL A 87 -3.79 2.94 -0.98
N PHE A 88 -3.89 1.60 -0.93
CA PHE A 88 -5.03 0.90 -0.36
C PHE A 88 -5.30 1.38 1.08
N CYS A 89 -4.30 1.30 1.94
CA CYS A 89 -4.45 1.64 3.35
C CYS A 89 -4.78 3.13 3.55
N TRP A 90 -4.11 4.02 2.80
CA TRP A 90 -4.38 5.45 2.88
C TRP A 90 -5.77 5.82 2.37
N THR A 91 -6.19 5.25 1.24
CA THR A 91 -7.51 5.50 0.64
C THR A 91 -8.61 5.03 1.59
N PHE A 92 -8.46 3.84 2.17
CA PHE A 92 -9.40 3.30 3.15
C PHE A 92 -9.56 4.25 4.35
N LEU A 93 -8.43 4.69 4.91
CA LEU A 93 -8.39 5.62 6.04
C LEU A 93 -9.03 6.97 5.71
N TRP A 94 -8.71 7.53 4.54
CA TRP A 94 -9.21 8.82 4.08
C TRP A 94 -10.72 8.82 3.89
N CYS A 95 -11.27 7.80 3.25
CA CYS A 95 -12.71 7.66 3.04
C CYS A 95 -13.48 7.43 4.34
N MET A 96 -12.92 6.67 5.29
CA MET A 96 -13.54 6.44 6.60
C MET A 96 -13.52 7.67 7.51
N PHE A 97 -12.49 8.52 7.39
CA PHE A 97 -12.26 9.64 8.30
C PHE A 97 -11.87 10.94 7.58
N PRO A 98 -12.71 11.46 6.66
CA PRO A 98 -12.37 12.65 5.88
C PRO A 98 -12.21 13.92 6.72
N LYS A 99 -12.82 13.96 7.92
CA LYS A 99 -12.69 15.08 8.87
C LYS A 99 -11.39 15.05 9.68
N LEU A 100 -10.66 13.93 9.67
CA LEU A 100 -9.39 13.77 10.40
C LEU A 100 -8.23 14.15 9.48
N SER A 101 -8.25 15.40 9.01
CA SER A 101 -7.43 15.89 7.90
C SER A 101 -5.93 15.80 8.15
N TRP A 102 -5.46 16.05 9.38
CA TRP A 102 -4.04 15.93 9.69
C TRP A 102 -3.57 14.47 9.68
N PHE A 103 -4.39 13.54 10.19
CA PHE A 103 -4.04 12.12 10.28
C PHE A 103 -4.01 11.46 8.90
N THR A 104 -4.99 11.81 8.06
CA THR A 104 -5.05 11.38 6.66
C THR A 104 -3.97 12.05 5.81
N ALA A 105 -3.57 13.30 6.11
CA ALA A 105 -2.42 13.95 5.48
C ALA A 105 -1.08 13.29 5.84
N VAL A 106 -0.89 12.87 7.10
CA VAL A 106 0.28 12.06 7.49
C VAL A 106 0.31 10.76 6.69
N GLY A 107 -0.84 10.10 6.50
CA GLY A 107 -0.92 8.92 5.66
C GLY A 107 -0.53 9.19 4.19
N ALA A 108 -0.97 10.31 3.62
CA ALA A 108 -0.60 10.71 2.27
C ALA A 108 0.92 10.94 2.14
N LEU A 109 1.54 11.56 3.15
CA LEU A 109 2.99 11.74 3.19
C LEU A 109 3.73 10.39 3.24
N LEU A 110 3.22 9.40 3.97
CA LEU A 110 3.79 8.04 3.99
C LEU A 110 3.70 7.35 2.62
N VAL A 111 2.59 7.54 1.88
CA VAL A 111 2.46 7.06 0.49
C VAL A 111 3.55 7.69 -0.38
N VAL A 112 3.71 9.02 -0.33
CA VAL A 112 4.72 9.75 -1.10
C VAL A 112 6.14 9.27 -0.74
N CYS A 113 6.46 9.12 0.55
CA CYS A 113 7.74 8.56 0.98
C CYS A 113 7.97 7.15 0.45
N THR A 114 6.92 6.31 0.41
CA THR A 114 6.98 4.95 -0.12
C THR A 114 7.28 4.96 -1.62
N GLU A 115 6.54 5.76 -2.41
CA GLU A 115 6.76 5.84 -3.86
C GLU A 115 8.16 6.39 -4.21
N ILE A 116 8.59 7.47 -3.53
CA ILE A 116 9.93 8.04 -3.71
C ILE A 116 11.00 7.01 -3.39
N HIS A 117 10.86 6.26 -2.29
CA HIS A 117 11.80 5.21 -1.92
C HIS A 117 11.87 4.15 -3.03
N ARG A 118 10.72 3.62 -3.50
CA ARG A 118 10.71 2.59 -4.55
C ARG A 118 11.33 3.07 -5.86
N TYR A 119 11.13 4.34 -6.22
CA TYR A 119 11.71 4.94 -7.42
C TYR A 119 13.22 5.18 -7.31
N VAL A 120 13.67 5.89 -6.26
CA VAL A 120 15.07 6.30 -6.06
C VAL A 120 16.00 5.09 -5.93
N TYR A 121 15.54 4.03 -5.28
CA TYR A 121 16.27 2.77 -5.10
C TYR A 121 16.12 1.79 -6.26
N ARG A 122 15.44 2.21 -7.34
CA ARG A 122 15.28 1.43 -8.58
C ARG A 122 14.60 0.08 -8.35
N ARG A 123 13.63 0.06 -7.44
CA ARG A 123 12.76 -1.11 -7.23
C ARG A 123 11.66 -1.17 -8.27
N HIS A 124 11.13 0.00 -8.66
CA HIS A 124 10.05 0.11 -9.63
C HIS A 124 10.20 1.32 -10.56
N THR A 125 9.65 1.22 -11.77
CA THR A 125 9.45 2.37 -12.68
C THR A 125 8.27 3.22 -12.22
N LEU A 126 8.12 4.44 -12.78
CA LEU A 126 6.95 5.28 -12.50
C LEU A 126 5.64 4.62 -12.93
N GLU A 127 5.65 3.88 -14.04
CA GLU A 127 4.47 3.15 -14.54
C GLU A 127 4.08 2.02 -13.58
N GLN A 128 5.05 1.26 -13.07
CA GLN A 128 4.82 0.20 -12.09
C GLN A 128 4.26 0.74 -10.76
N LEU A 129 4.70 1.93 -10.35
CA LEU A 129 4.16 2.62 -9.19
C LEU A 129 2.73 3.10 -9.45
N LEU A 130 2.50 3.80 -10.56
CA LEU A 130 1.18 4.32 -10.93
C LEU A 130 0.13 3.21 -11.02
N VAL A 131 0.44 2.09 -11.67
CA VAL A 131 -0.49 0.96 -11.79
C VAL A 131 -0.79 0.34 -10.42
N GLY A 132 0.23 0.15 -9.57
CA GLY A 132 0.02 -0.32 -8.20
C GLY A 132 -0.88 0.64 -7.40
N SER A 133 -0.59 1.93 -7.44
CA SER A 133 -1.38 2.96 -6.75
C SER A 133 -2.83 2.99 -7.22
N LEU A 134 -3.08 2.85 -8.53
CA LEU A 134 -4.45 2.76 -9.07
C LEU A 134 -5.20 1.52 -8.57
N ILE A 135 -4.55 0.35 -8.56
CA ILE A 135 -5.16 -0.89 -8.07
C ILE A 135 -5.54 -0.74 -6.59
N GLY A 136 -4.59 -0.31 -5.75
CA GLY A 136 -4.83 -0.13 -4.32
C GLY A 136 -5.95 0.86 -4.02
N PHE A 137 -6.03 1.96 -4.79
CA PHE A 137 -7.13 2.92 -4.69
C PHE A 137 -8.48 2.26 -4.95
N PHE A 138 -8.64 1.53 -6.05
CA PHE A 138 -9.91 0.88 -6.39
C PHE A 138 -10.25 -0.27 -5.44
N MET A 139 -9.27 -1.04 -5.00
CA MET A 139 -9.46 -2.12 -4.02
C MET A 139 -9.94 -1.58 -2.67
N ALA A 140 -9.44 -0.43 -2.22
CA ALA A 140 -9.93 0.22 -1.01
C ALA A 140 -11.40 0.66 -1.14
N GLN A 141 -11.77 1.27 -2.27
CA GLN A 141 -13.16 1.66 -2.54
C GLN A 141 -14.09 0.44 -2.55
N LEU A 142 -13.70 -0.62 -3.25
CA LEU A 142 -14.46 -1.87 -3.32
C LEU A 142 -14.64 -2.50 -1.93
N THR A 143 -13.58 -2.50 -1.13
CA THR A 143 -13.60 -3.05 0.24
C THR A 143 -14.56 -2.25 1.13
N LEU A 144 -14.48 -0.92 1.09
CA LEU A 144 -15.38 -0.05 1.86
C LEU A 144 -16.84 -0.22 1.45
N TRP A 145 -17.11 -0.20 0.15
CA TRP A 145 -18.46 -0.42 -0.38
C TRP A 145 -19.03 -1.77 0.08
N SER A 146 -18.21 -2.83 0.04
CA SER A 146 -18.61 -4.16 0.51
C SER A 146 -18.91 -4.17 2.01
N ALA A 147 -18.10 -3.48 2.81
CA ALA A 147 -18.29 -3.36 4.26
C ALA A 147 -19.59 -2.61 4.58
N GLU A 148 -19.85 -1.48 3.90
CA GLU A 148 -21.05 -0.68 4.09
C GLU A 148 -22.32 -1.45 3.73
N ILE A 149 -22.32 -2.20 2.62
CA ILE A 149 -23.44 -3.07 2.24
C ILE A 149 -23.68 -4.13 3.30
N PHE A 150 -22.62 -4.78 3.79
CA PHE A 150 -22.77 -5.83 4.79
C PHE A 150 -23.35 -5.28 6.09
N ILE A 151 -22.75 -4.21 6.63
CA ILE A 151 -23.18 -3.59 7.89
C ILE A 151 -24.62 -3.09 7.78
N ARG A 152 -24.99 -2.43 6.67
CA ARG A 152 -26.35 -1.92 6.47
C ARG A 152 -27.42 -3.01 6.47
N ASN A 153 -27.10 -4.21 5.99
CA ASN A 153 -28.08 -5.28 5.78
C ASN A 153 -28.09 -6.35 6.87
N TYR A 154 -27.01 -6.48 7.65
CA TYR A 154 -26.80 -7.65 8.53
C TYR A 154 -26.38 -7.32 9.97
N THR A 155 -26.26 -6.04 10.35
CA THR A 155 -25.84 -5.62 11.71
C THR A 155 -26.75 -4.54 12.25
#